data_AF-A0A1I3R6E3-F1
#
_entry.id   AF-A0A1I3R6E3-F1
#
_cell.length_a   1.000
_cell.length_b   1.000
_cell.length_c   1.000
_cell.angle_alpha   90.00
_cell.angle_beta   90.00
_cell.angle_gamma   90.00
#
_symmetry.space_group_name_H-M   'P 1'
#
loop_
_entity.id
_entity.type
_entity.pdbx_description
1 polymer ?
#
loop_
_entity_poly.entity_id
_entity_poly.type
_entity_poly.pdbx_seq_one_letter_code
_entity_poly.pdbx_strand_id
1 'polypeptide(L)'
;MKQRYEVEGYWLTVDLNKGLVHIENDNAFKHAVAIHPIQTVTSLIDSIQADYSTLYGTGLVIGRDSFAVEIWGHLYFEYFLLKYRKLLRIVFLFGLYNRFLNSCQVFDCGEQGKDPNRWLWDWLARYRRKIETWLPKINSWLTDR
;
A
#
# COMPACT_ATOMS: atom_id res chain seq x y z
N MET A 1 5.66 -14.79 7.54
CA MET A 1 4.50 -15.69 7.77
C MET A 1 3.30 -15.16 7.01
N LYS A 2 2.85 -15.92 6.00
CA LYS A 2 1.71 -15.55 5.16
C LYS A 2 0.39 -15.69 5.92
N GLN A 3 -0.39 -14.63 5.94
CA GLN A 3 -1.69 -14.49 6.59
C GLN A 3 -2.74 -13.95 5.60
N ARG A 4 -4.02 -14.12 5.93
CA ARG A 4 -5.13 -13.54 5.18
C ARG A 4 -6.04 -12.78 6.13
N TYR A 5 -6.40 -11.57 5.75
CA TYR A 5 -7.25 -10.66 6.51
C TYR A 5 -8.56 -10.45 5.78
N GLU A 6 -9.70 -10.64 6.45
CA GLU A 6 -10.99 -10.22 5.91
C GLU A 6 -11.21 -8.74 6.23
N VAL A 7 -11.37 -7.94 5.18
CA VAL A 7 -11.58 -6.50 5.30
C VAL A 7 -12.64 -6.08 4.30
N GLU A 8 -13.73 -5.48 4.78
CA GLU A 8 -14.86 -5.04 3.94
C GLU A 8 -15.42 -6.15 3.02
N GLY A 9 -15.41 -7.41 3.48
CA GLY A 9 -15.85 -8.57 2.69
C GLY A 9 -14.85 -9.10 1.66
N TYR A 10 -13.62 -8.58 1.65
CA TYR A 10 -12.54 -9.04 0.79
C TYR A 10 -11.42 -9.69 1.61
N TRP A 11 -10.84 -10.75 1.06
CA TRP A 11 -9.69 -11.43 1.67
C TRP A 11 -8.39 -10.87 1.12
N LEU A 12 -7.63 -10.19 1.97
CA LEU A 12 -6.38 -9.54 1.63
C LEU A 12 -5.21 -10.39 2.10
N THR A 13 -4.22 -10.56 1.24
CA THR A 13 -3.07 -11.42 1.51
C THR A 13 -1.87 -10.61 1.98
N VAL A 14 -1.30 -11.01 3.12
CA VAL A 14 -0.20 -10.29 3.76
C VAL A 14 0.85 -11.26 4.29
N ASP A 15 2.12 -10.99 4.07
CA ASP A 15 3.23 -11.74 4.67
C ASP A 15 3.90 -10.91 5.77
N LEU A 16 3.82 -11.39 7.01
CA LEU A 16 4.44 -10.77 8.18
C LEU A 16 5.84 -11.32 8.39
N ASN A 17 6.87 -10.51 8.17
CA ASN A 17 8.27 -10.83 8.45
C ASN A 17 8.78 -9.93 9.58
N LYS A 18 9.83 -10.35 10.29
CA LYS A 18 10.34 -9.55 11.41
C LYS A 18 10.80 -8.18 10.90
N GLY A 19 10.08 -7.13 11.29
CA GLY A 19 10.25 -5.71 10.97
C GLY A 19 9.83 -5.33 9.55
N LEU A 20 9.06 -6.17 8.86
CA LEU A 20 8.66 -5.98 7.48
C LEU A 20 7.33 -6.65 7.20
N VAL A 21 6.44 -5.98 6.47
CA VAL A 21 5.15 -6.53 6.07
C VAL A 21 5.02 -6.38 4.56
N HIS A 22 4.67 -7.47 3.89
CA HIS A 22 4.40 -7.47 2.45
C HIS A 22 2.89 -7.60 2.23
N ILE A 23 2.27 -6.64 1.58
CA ILE A 23 0.84 -6.67 1.26
C ILE A 23 0.69 -6.91 -0.24
N GLU A 24 -0.05 -7.96 -0.64
CA GLU A 24 -0.31 -8.23 -2.05
C GLU A 24 -1.34 -7.22 -2.60
N ASN A 25 -0.96 -6.47 -3.65
CA ASN A 25 -1.84 -5.53 -4.34
C ASN A 25 -2.61 -6.23 -5.48
N ASP A 26 -3.36 -7.25 -5.08
CA ASP A 26 -4.18 -8.06 -5.98
C ASP A 26 -5.52 -7.38 -6.31
N ASN A 27 -6.36 -8.07 -7.08
CA ASN A 27 -7.68 -7.53 -7.44
C ASN A 27 -8.60 -7.39 -6.22
N ALA A 28 -8.52 -8.29 -5.24
CA ALA A 28 -9.35 -8.20 -4.04
C ALA A 28 -9.01 -6.96 -3.22
N PHE A 29 -7.71 -6.67 -3.05
CA PHE A 29 -7.23 -5.46 -2.41
C PHE A 29 -7.72 -4.21 -3.13
N LYS A 30 -7.59 -4.19 -4.45
CA LYS A 30 -8.04 -3.08 -5.29
C LYS A 30 -9.54 -2.85 -5.16
N HIS A 31 -10.37 -3.89 -5.24
CA HIS A 31 -11.81 -3.74 -5.08
C HIS A 31 -12.20 -3.23 -3.69
N ALA A 32 -11.61 -3.78 -2.63
CA ALA A 32 -11.87 -3.31 -1.26
C ALA A 32 -11.57 -1.81 -1.11
N VAL A 33 -10.40 -1.38 -1.57
CA VAL A 33 -9.99 0.03 -1.53
C VAL A 33 -10.84 0.91 -2.45
N ALA A 34 -11.29 0.41 -3.60
CA ALA A 34 -12.16 1.16 -4.51
C ALA A 34 -13.50 1.54 -3.87
N ILE A 35 -14.02 0.68 -3.00
CA ILE A 35 -15.31 0.91 -2.33
C ILE A 35 -15.09 1.74 -1.06
N HIS A 36 -14.14 1.35 -0.22
CA HIS A 36 -13.92 1.94 1.10
C HIS A 36 -12.42 2.25 1.37
N PRO A 37 -11.80 3.21 0.67
CA PRO A 37 -10.34 3.35 0.62
C PRO A 37 -9.68 3.65 1.97
N ILE A 38 -10.36 4.42 2.81
CA ILE A 38 -9.87 4.76 4.15
C ILE A 38 -10.10 3.58 5.08
N GLN A 39 -11.35 3.11 5.19
CA GLN A 39 -11.76 2.04 6.10
C GLN A 39 -10.95 0.76 5.85
N THR A 40 -10.83 0.32 4.58
CA THR A 40 -10.07 -0.88 4.21
C THR A 40 -8.62 -0.81 4.70
N VAL A 41 -7.94 0.30 4.41
CA VAL A 41 -6.53 0.46 4.80
C VAL A 41 -6.38 0.58 6.32
N THR A 42 -7.26 1.33 6.99
CA THR A 42 -7.18 1.48 8.44
C THR A 42 -7.47 0.19 9.19
N SER A 43 -8.46 -0.59 8.75
CA SER A 43 -8.82 -1.88 9.36
C SER A 43 -7.70 -2.90 9.14
N LEU A 44 -7.14 -2.95 7.92
CA LEU A 44 -6.04 -3.84 7.60
C LEU A 44 -4.81 -3.55 8.47
N ILE A 45 -4.42 -2.27 8.62
CA ILE A 45 -3.28 -1.88 9.46
C ILE A 45 -3.50 -2.30 10.92
N ASP A 46 -4.70 -2.11 11.46
CA ASP A 46 -5.02 -2.49 12.83
C ASP A 46 -4.90 -4.01 13.02
N SER A 47 -5.43 -4.81 12.09
CA SER A 47 -5.29 -6.27 12.12
C SER A 47 -3.84 -6.72 12.00
N ILE A 48 -3.07 -6.12 11.09
CA ILE A 48 -1.64 -6.42 10.90
C ILE A 48 -0.86 -6.12 12.18
N GLN A 49 -1.07 -4.95 12.79
CA GLN A 49 -0.35 -4.54 14.00
C GLN A 49 -0.66 -5.47 15.19
N ALA A 50 -1.93 -5.85 15.37
CA ALA A 50 -2.36 -6.77 16.41
C ALA A 50 -1.70 -8.15 16.26
N ASP A 51 -1.75 -8.72 15.06
CA ASP A 51 -1.18 -10.04 14.78
C ASP A 51 0.34 -10.02 14.82
N TYR A 52 0.96 -8.96 14.31
CA TYR A 52 2.40 -8.79 14.35
C TYR A 52 2.90 -8.76 15.80
N SER A 53 2.23 -8.00 16.68
CA SER A 53 2.56 -7.97 18.10
C SER A 53 2.40 -9.33 18.77
N THR A 54 1.38 -10.09 18.38
CA THR A 54 1.15 -11.45 18.89
C THR A 54 2.23 -12.42 18.42
N LEU A 55 2.63 -12.33 17.15
CA LEU A 55 3.59 -13.24 16.52
C LEU A 55 5.03 -13.00 16.99
N TYR A 56 5.44 -11.73 17.14
CA TYR A 56 6.82 -11.35 17.41
C TYR A 56 7.04 -10.79 18.83
N GLY A 57 5.99 -10.70 19.65
CA GLY A 57 6.05 -10.18 21.03
C GLY A 57 6.38 -8.68 21.12
N THR A 58 6.40 -7.98 19.98
CA THR A 58 6.71 -6.54 19.87
C THR A 58 5.89 -5.94 18.74
N GLY A 59 5.45 -4.69 18.89
CA GLY A 59 4.74 -3.98 17.83
C GLY A 59 5.66 -3.66 16.66
N LEU A 60 5.10 -3.61 15.45
CA LEU A 60 5.83 -3.17 14.26
C LEU A 60 6.08 -1.67 14.38
N VAL A 61 7.35 -1.24 14.37
CA VAL A 61 7.75 0.15 14.63
C VAL A 61 7.53 1.03 13.40
N ILE A 62 6.27 1.14 12.99
CA ILE A 62 5.79 2.00 11.91
C ILE A 62 4.56 2.73 12.43
N GLY A 63 4.56 4.07 12.37
CA GLY A 63 3.41 4.86 12.77
C GLY A 63 2.19 4.59 11.88
N ARG A 64 1.00 4.52 12.47
CA ARG A 64 -0.25 4.19 11.75
C ARG A 64 -0.50 5.07 10.52
N ASP A 65 -0.28 6.39 10.64
CA ASP A 65 -0.45 7.32 9.53
C ASP A 65 0.61 7.12 8.42
N SER A 66 1.86 6.80 8.79
CA SER A 66 2.94 6.50 7.84
C SER A 66 2.66 5.22 7.06
N PHE A 67 2.19 4.18 7.77
CA PHE A 67 1.79 2.92 7.15
C PHE A 67 0.64 3.12 6.15
N ALA A 68 -0.39 3.89 6.53
CA ALA A 68 -1.50 4.20 5.63
C ALA A 68 -1.05 4.98 4.39
N VAL A 69 -0.21 5.99 4.59
CA VAL A 69 0.30 6.82 3.49
C VAL A 69 1.20 6.04 2.54
N GLU A 70 1.98 5.09 3.03
CA GLU A 70 2.76 4.20 2.18
C GLU A 70 1.87 3.35 1.27
N ILE A 71 0.87 2.67 1.84
CA ILE A 71 -0.10 1.86 1.08
C ILE A 71 -0.78 2.72 0.01
N TRP A 72 -1.31 3.89 0.40
CA TRP A 72 -1.92 4.81 -0.57
C TRP A 72 -0.93 5.33 -1.59
N GLY A 73 0.31 5.63 -1.19
CA GLY A 73 1.37 6.11 -2.06
C GLY A 73 1.66 5.11 -3.18
N HIS A 74 1.77 3.83 -2.86
CA HIS A 74 1.94 2.78 -3.86
C HIS A 74 0.74 2.66 -4.81
N LEU A 75 -0.49 2.76 -4.29
CA LEU A 75 -1.71 2.76 -5.11
C LEU A 75 -1.76 3.98 -6.06
N TYR A 76 -1.45 5.18 -5.58
CA TYR A 76 -1.39 6.38 -6.41
C TYR A 76 -0.30 6.28 -7.47
N PHE A 77 0.84 5.71 -7.11
CA PHE A 77 1.94 5.55 -8.05
C PHE A 77 1.58 4.54 -9.14
N GLU A 78 0.95 3.42 -8.79
CA GLU A 78 0.42 2.46 -9.78
C GLU A 78 -0.59 3.13 -10.70
N TYR A 79 -1.53 3.90 -10.13
CA TYR A 79 -2.51 4.66 -10.90
C TYR A 79 -1.84 5.65 -11.87
N PHE A 80 -0.86 6.41 -11.40
CA PHE A 80 -0.12 7.38 -12.22
C PHE A 80 0.59 6.69 -13.38
N LEU A 81 1.28 5.57 -13.11
CA LEU A 81 1.95 4.77 -14.14
C LEU A 81 0.96 4.33 -15.21
N LEU A 82 -0.20 3.81 -14.81
CA LEU A 82 -1.17 3.24 -15.74
C LEU A 82 -1.96 4.30 -16.50
N LYS A 83 -2.36 5.39 -15.86
CA LYS A 83 -3.04 6.53 -16.49
C LYS A 83 -2.17 7.15 -17.58
N TYR A 84 -0.89 7.33 -17.31
CA TYR A 84 0.06 7.94 -18.25
C TYR A 84 0.92 6.90 -18.99
N ARG A 85 0.46 5.65 -19.09
CA ARG A 85 1.20 4.51 -19.66
C ARG A 85 1.87 4.83 -21.00
N LYS A 86 1.16 5.49 -21.92
CA LYS A 86 1.72 5.84 -23.25
C LYS A 86 2.92 6.78 -23.13
N LEU A 87 2.79 7.83 -22.33
CA LEU A 87 3.83 8.82 -22.13
C LEU A 87 5.00 8.25 -21.32
N LEU A 88 4.71 7.59 -20.19
CA LEU A 88 5.72 7.08 -19.27
C LEU A 88 6.51 5.90 -19.84
N ARG A 89 5.94 5.09 -20.73
CA ARG A 89 6.71 4.09 -21.48
C ARG A 89 7.75 4.69 -22.43
N ILE A 90 7.54 5.93 -22.87
CA ILE A 90 8.49 6.67 -23.71
C ILE A 90 9.55 7.35 -22.83
N VAL A 91 9.12 7.99 -21.73
CA VAL A 91 10.00 8.71 -20.81
C VAL A 91 10.91 7.75 -20.03
N PHE A 92 10.37 6.64 -19.53
CA PHE A 92 11.10 5.65 -18.76
C PHE A 92 11.68 4.56 -19.68
N LEU A 93 12.87 4.84 -20.18
CA LEU A 93 13.66 3.94 -21.02
C LEU A 93 14.15 2.70 -20.26
N PHE A 94 14.72 1.74 -21.00
CA PHE A 94 15.35 0.52 -20.45
C PHE A 94 14.43 -0.34 -19.56
N GLY A 95 13.12 -0.31 -19.82
CA GLY A 95 12.15 -1.12 -19.06
C GLY A 95 11.86 -0.59 -17.65
N LEU A 96 12.32 0.61 -17.30
CA LEU A 96 12.06 1.26 -16.00
C LEU A 96 10.57 1.35 -15.70
N TYR A 97 9.73 1.64 -16.70
CA TYR A 97 8.27 1.63 -16.54
C TYR A 97 7.75 0.30 -15.98
N ASN A 98 8.17 -0.83 -16.56
CA ASN A 98 7.74 -2.15 -16.11
C ASN A 98 8.31 -2.47 -14.72
N ARG A 99 9.54 -2.03 -14.43
CA ARG A 99 10.14 -2.18 -13.10
C ARG A 99 9.35 -1.45 -12.02
N PHE A 100 8.96 -0.19 -12.28
CA PHE A 100 8.13 0.58 -11.36
C PHE A 100 6.73 -0.03 -11.20
N LEU A 101 6.11 -0.47 -12.30
CA LEU A 101 4.80 -1.11 -12.24
C LEU A 101 4.83 -2.42 -11.44
N ASN A 102 5.88 -3.23 -11.63
CA ASN A 102 6.06 -4.47 -10.86
C ASN A 102 6.31 -4.19 -9.37
N SER A 103 7.02 -3.10 -9.04
CA SER A 103 7.22 -2.67 -7.66
C SER A 103 5.94 -2.21 -6.95
N CYS A 104 4.84 -2.00 -7.69
CA CYS A 104 3.53 -1.70 -7.11
C CYS A 104 2.68 -2.96 -6.85
N GLN A 105 3.12 -4.14 -7.26
CA GLN A 105 2.35 -5.38 -7.07
C GLN A 105 2.36 -5.88 -5.62
N VAL A 106 3.38 -5.48 -4.86
CA VAL A 106 3.53 -5.79 -3.45
C VAL A 106 3.91 -4.51 -2.74
N PHE A 107 3.26 -4.22 -1.62
CA PHE A 107 3.63 -3.10 -0.76
C PHE A 107 4.56 -3.60 0.32
N ASP A 108 5.81 -3.14 0.28
CA ASP A 108 6.86 -3.56 1.21
C ASP A 108 6.97 -2.56 2.36
N CYS A 109 6.19 -2.77 3.42
CA CYS A 109 6.07 -1.85 4.55
C CYS A 109 6.99 -2.29 5.69
N GLY A 110 8.17 -1.67 5.81
CA GLY A 110 9.21 -2.05 6.77
C GLY A 110 9.63 -0.96 7.74
N GLU A 111 10.20 -1.36 8.88
CA GLU A 111 10.79 -0.44 9.84
C GLU A 111 11.97 0.34 9.24
N GLN A 112 12.39 1.42 9.91
CA GLN A 112 13.57 2.18 9.51
C GLN A 112 14.79 1.25 9.41
N GLY A 113 15.45 1.25 8.24
CA GLY A 113 16.59 0.38 7.94
C GLY A 113 16.23 -0.92 7.21
N LYS A 114 14.96 -1.34 7.23
CA LYS A 114 14.44 -2.44 6.40
C LYS A 114 13.69 -1.92 5.18
N ASP A 115 12.99 -0.81 5.33
CA ASP A 115 12.47 -0.03 4.22
C ASP A 115 13.31 1.25 4.03
N PRO A 116 14.07 1.37 2.93
CA PRO A 116 14.89 2.56 2.66
C PRO A 116 14.05 3.81 2.38
N ASN A 117 12.76 3.65 2.04
CA ASN A 117 11.84 4.75 1.75
C ASN A 117 11.05 5.21 2.97
N ARG A 118 11.25 4.60 4.15
CA ARG A 118 10.49 4.91 5.38
C ARG A 118 10.46 6.40 5.72
N TRP A 119 11.59 7.09 5.55
CA TRP A 119 11.70 8.53 5.83
C TRP A 119 10.75 9.38 4.95
N LEU A 120 10.52 8.97 3.69
CA LEU A 120 9.61 9.65 2.77
C LEU A 120 8.17 9.46 3.23
N TRP A 121 7.82 8.24 3.63
CA TRP A 121 6.47 7.91 4.11
C TRP A 121 6.17 8.61 5.44
N ASP A 122 7.12 8.66 6.37
CA ASP A 122 7.00 9.39 7.63
C ASP A 122 6.86 10.90 7.41
N TRP A 123 7.55 11.45 6.42
CA TRP A 123 7.41 12.85 6.04
C TRP A 123 6.04 13.13 5.40
N LEU A 124 5.59 12.26 4.49
CA LEU A 124 4.28 12.37 3.83
C LEU A 124 3.11 12.15 4.80
N ALA A 125 3.30 11.36 5.86
CA ALA A 125 2.32 11.12 6.92
C ALA A 125 1.80 12.43 7.54
N ARG A 126 2.64 13.46 7.61
CA ARG A 126 2.26 14.81 8.09
C ARG A 126 1.16 15.45 7.24
N TYR A 127 1.01 15.01 5.99
CA TYR A 127 0.02 15.48 5.02
C TYR A 127 -1.12 14.49 4.79
N ARG A 128 -1.26 13.47 5.64
CA ARG A 128 -2.27 12.41 5.52
C ARG A 128 -3.64 12.93 5.11
N ARG A 129 -4.20 13.90 5.83
CA ARG A 129 -5.54 14.46 5.54
C ARG A 129 -5.69 14.98 4.11
N LYS A 130 -4.64 15.58 3.54
CA LYS A 130 -4.67 16.06 2.14
C LYS A 130 -4.61 14.88 1.17
N ILE A 131 -3.78 13.87 1.45
CA ILE A 131 -3.67 12.64 0.65
C ILE A 131 -5.00 11.88 0.64
N GLU A 132 -5.71 11.86 1.77
CA GLU A 132 -7.03 11.24 1.89
C GLU A 132 -8.06 11.89 0.97
N THR A 133 -8.06 13.23 0.84
CA THR A 133 -9.01 13.92 -0.05
C THR A 133 -8.84 13.54 -1.53
N TRP A 134 -7.71 12.96 -1.91
CA TRP A 134 -7.45 12.55 -3.28
C TRP A 134 -7.88 11.09 -3.53
N LEU A 135 -8.18 10.31 -2.48
CA LEU A 135 -8.47 8.87 -2.57
C LEU A 135 -9.69 8.56 -3.43
N PRO A 136 -10.79 9.35 -3.39
CA PRO A 136 -11.94 9.11 -4.26
C PRO A 136 -11.60 9.12 -5.76
N LYS A 137 -10.49 9.74 -6.18
CA LYS A 137 -10.04 9.72 -7.57
C LYS A 137 -9.43 8.38 -7.98
N ILE A 138 -8.87 7.62 -7.03
CA ILE A 138 -8.41 6.24 -7.27
C ILE A 138 -9.61 5.32 -7.50
N ASN A 139 -10.67 5.47 -6.69
CA ASN A 139 -11.87 4.62 -6.73
C ASN A 139 -12.52 4.56 -8.12
N SER A 140 -12.60 5.71 -8.79
CA SER A 140 -13.21 5.82 -10.14
C SER A 140 -12.53 4.98 -11.23
N TRP A 141 -11.30 4.50 -11.00
CA TRP A 141 -10.49 3.83 -12.02
C TRP A 141 -10.34 2.31 -11.78
N LEU A 142 -10.59 1.82 -10.57
CA LEU A 142 -10.56 0.38 -10.26
C LEU A 142 -11.83 -0.36 -10.75
N THR A 143 -12.87 0.39 -11.11
CA THR A 143 -14.12 -0.11 -11.70
C THR A 143 -14.12 -0.18 -13.24
N ASP A 144 -13.13 0.42 -13.91
CA ASP A 144 -13.05 0.50 -15.38
C ASP A 144 -12.16 -0.61 -16.00
N ARG A 145 -11.92 -1.71 -15.27
CA ARG A 145 -11.21 -2.89 -15.77
C ARG A 145 -12.10 -4.11 -15.87
#